data_AF-A0A662U9C9-F1
#
_entry.id   AF-A0A662U9C9-F1
#
_cell.length_a   1.000
_cell.length_b   1.000
_cell.length_c   1.000
_cell.angle_alpha   90.00
_cell.angle_beta   90.00
_cell.angle_gamma   90.00
#
_symmetry.space_group_name_H-M   'P 1'
#
loop_
_entity.id
_entity.type
_entity.pdbx_description
1 polymer ?
#
loop_
_entity_poly.entity_id
_entity_poly.type
_entity_poly.pdbx_seq_one_letter_code
_entity_poly.pdbx_strand_id
1 'polypeptide(L)' 'MEAKLAEEIKIKVGDKEIVITEEILNILREYARTQMTLEELAEKLGLESWEEAYEFVKKIPAWLLWTPPTLLKIRKRLKH' A
#
# COMPACT_ATOMS: atom_id res chain seq x y z
N MET A 1 1.55 -9.74 28.64
CA MET A 1 1.35 -8.41 28.01
C MET A 1 1.67 -8.61 26.53
N GLU A 2 0.63 -8.94 25.77
CA GLU A 2 0.73 -9.55 24.44
C GLU A 2 0.99 -8.47 23.38
N ALA A 3 1.92 -8.75 22.47
CA ALA A 3 2.38 -7.82 21.47
C ALA A 3 1.24 -7.36 20.53
N LYS A 4 0.72 -6.14 20.73
CA LYS A 4 0.22 -5.30 19.64
C LYS A 4 1.28 -5.30 18.54
N LEU A 5 0.99 -5.80 17.34
CA LEU A 5 1.61 -5.48 16.02
C LEU A 5 1.54 -6.69 15.05
N ALA A 6 0.37 -6.94 14.50
CA ALA A 6 0.23 -6.84 13.05
C ALA A 6 -1.00 -5.97 12.83
N GLU A 7 -0.87 -4.69 13.17
CA GLU A 7 -1.87 -3.73 12.73
C GLU A 7 -1.85 -3.77 11.20
N GLU A 8 -3.01 -4.03 10.60
CA GLU A 8 -3.21 -3.82 9.18
C GLU A 8 -2.66 -2.43 8.85
N ILE A 9 -1.72 -2.34 7.92
CA ILE A 9 -1.19 -1.03 7.55
C ILE A 9 -2.33 -0.33 6.82
N LYS A 10 -2.82 0.75 7.42
CA LYS A 10 -3.87 1.59 6.85
C LYS A 10 -3.29 2.97 6.61
N ILE A 11 -3.50 3.49 5.41
CA ILE A 11 -3.07 4.83 5.04
C ILE A 11 -4.31 5.65 4.75
N LYS A 12 -4.48 6.73 5.51
CA LYS A 12 -5.57 7.68 5.32
C LYS A 12 -5.16 8.79 4.36
N VAL A 13 -6.01 9.08 3.38
CA VAL A 13 -5.84 10.12 2.36
C VAL A 13 -7.17 10.84 2.23
N GLY A 14 -7.21 12.13 2.59
CA GLY A 14 -8.47 12.86 2.72
C GLY A 14 -9.44 12.11 3.66
N ASP A 15 -10.63 11.80 3.14
CA ASP A 15 -11.67 11.04 3.84
C ASP A 15 -11.61 9.53 3.58
N LYS A 16 -10.69 9.07 2.72
CA LYS A 16 -10.52 7.65 2.37
C LYS A 16 -9.47 6.98 3.24
N GLU A 17 -9.73 5.72 3.58
CA GLU A 17 -8.77 4.84 4.27
C GLU A 17 -8.45 3.65 3.37
N ILE A 18 -7.18 3.51 2.97
CA ILE A 18 -6.71 2.41 2.14
C ILE A 18 -5.99 1.40 3.05
N VAL A 19 -6.51 0.18 3.09
CA VAL A 19 -5.85 -0.95 3.74
C VAL A 19 -4.83 -1.55 2.77
N ILE A 20 -3.58 -1.69 3.19
CA ILE A 20 -2.52 -2.28 2.37
C ILE A 20 -2.73 -3.80 2.26
N THR A 21 -3.46 -4.20 1.23
CA THR A 21 -3.65 -5.59 0.82
C THR A 21 -2.58 -6.02 -0.19
N GLU A 22 -2.60 -7.30 -0.58
CA GLU A 22 -1.71 -7.80 -1.64
C GLU A 22 -1.97 -7.15 -2.99
N GLU A 23 -3.24 -6.85 -3.29
CA GLU A 23 -3.64 -6.17 -4.52
C GLU A 23 -3.08 -4.75 -4.57
N ILE A 24 -3.26 -3.99 -3.49
CA ILE A 24 -2.69 -2.64 -3.35
C ILE A 24 -1.17 -2.67 -3.48
N LEU A 25 -0.51 -3.70 -2.96
CA LEU A 25 0.94 -3.85 -3.11
C LEU A 25 1.40 -4.19 -4.52
N ASN A 26 0.60 -4.94 -5.27
CA ASN A 26 0.88 -5.17 -6.68
C ASN A 26 0.76 -3.87 -7.47
N ILE A 27 -0.29 -3.07 -7.22
CA ILE A 27 -0.46 -1.74 -7.82
C ILE A 27 0.73 -0.84 -7.49
N LEU A 28 1.13 -0.78 -6.22
CA LEU A 28 2.28 0.01 -5.77
C LEU A 28 3.61 -0.43 -6.39
N ARG A 29 3.79 -1.73 -6.58
CA ARG A 29 4.97 -2.28 -7.25
C ARG A 29 4.98 -1.99 -8.73
N GLU A 30 3.81 -2.07 -9.37
CA GLU A 30 3.64 -1.67 -10.77
C GLU A 30 4.03 -0.20 -10.91
N TYR A 31 3.43 0.68 -10.10
CA TYR A 31 3.76 2.11 -10.05
C TYR A 31 5.25 2.36 -9.88
N ALA A 32 5.92 1.69 -8.93
CA ALA A 32 7.34 1.89 -8.67
C ALA A 32 8.27 1.36 -9.77
N ARG A 33 7.79 0.50 -10.68
CA ARG A 33 8.63 -0.20 -11.69
C ARG A 33 8.29 0.16 -13.12
N THR A 34 7.21 0.90 -13.34
CA THR A 34 6.76 1.36 -14.65
C THR A 34 6.73 2.89 -14.70
N GLN A 35 6.35 3.45 -15.85
CA GLN A 35 6.15 4.89 -16.01
C GLN A 35 4.72 5.31 -15.67
N MET A 36 4.07 4.60 -14.72
CA MET A 36 2.69 4.89 -14.33
C MET A 36 2.60 6.29 -13.72
N THR A 37 1.61 7.07 -14.16
CA THR A 37 1.39 8.42 -13.64
C THR A 37 0.62 8.40 -12.31
N LEU A 38 0.55 9.54 -11.64
CA LEU A 38 -0.23 9.67 -10.39
C LEU A 38 -1.74 9.58 -10.66
N GLU A 39 -2.20 10.02 -11.81
CA GLU A 39 -3.59 9.88 -12.28
C GLU A 39 -3.95 8.40 -12.45
N GLU A 40 -3.11 7.63 -13.14
CA GLU A 40 -3.32 6.19 -13.34
C GLU A 40 -3.27 5.43 -11.99
N LEU A 41 -2.36 5.84 -11.09
CA LEU A 41 -2.31 5.29 -9.74
C LEU A 41 -3.59 5.63 -8.95
N ALA A 42 -4.07 6.87 -9.04
CA ALA A 42 -5.30 7.28 -8.39
C ALA A 42 -6.49 6.43 -8.85
N GLU A 43 -6.64 6.25 -10.16
CA GLU A 43 -7.68 5.42 -10.76
C GLU A 43 -7.61 3.98 -10.24
N LYS A 44 -6.43 3.35 -10.23
CA LYS A 44 -6.24 1.99 -9.73
C LYS A 44 -6.52 1.83 -8.23
N LEU A 45 -6.29 2.89 -7.45
CA LEU A 45 -6.53 2.90 -6.00
C LEU A 45 -7.94 3.39 -5.62
N GLY A 46 -8.75 3.80 -6.60
CA GLY A 46 -10.07 4.40 -6.34
C GLY A 46 -9.99 5.76 -5.64
N LEU A 47 -8.90 6.50 -5.83
CA LEU A 47 -8.71 7.88 -5.35
C LEU A 47 -9.33 8.88 -6.34
N GLU A 48 -9.70 10.07 -5.86
CA GLU A 48 -10.44 11.05 -6.68
C GLU A 48 -9.54 11.91 -7.55
N SER A 49 -8.25 12.00 -7.23
CA SER A 49 -7.32 12.91 -7.88
C SER A 49 -5.87 12.44 -7.81
N TRP A 50 -5.03 13.01 -8.68
CA TRP A 50 -3.59 12.77 -8.65
C TRP A 50 -2.96 13.33 -7.36
N GLU A 51 -3.53 14.41 -6.78
CA GLU A 51 -3.08 14.95 -5.49
C GLU A 51 -3.28 13.93 -4.36
N GLU A 52 -4.41 13.22 -4.34
CA GLU A 52 -4.64 12.15 -3.36
C GLU A 52 -3.64 11.01 -3.53
N ALA A 53 -3.36 10.59 -4.76
CA ALA A 53 -2.35 9.57 -5.03
C ALA A 53 -0.94 10.02 -4.58
N TYR A 54 -0.61 11.29 -4.77
CA TYR A 54 0.66 11.85 -4.30
C TYR A 54 0.76 11.81 -2.77
N GLU A 55 -0.29 12.23 -2.07
CA GLU A 55 -0.37 12.18 -0.60
C GLU A 55 -0.33 10.75 -0.06
N PHE A 56 -0.95 9.80 -0.77
CA PHE A 56 -0.84 8.37 -0.47
C PHE A 56 0.61 7.89 -0.53
N VAL A 57 1.30 8.15 -1.65
CA VAL A 57 2.69 7.70 -1.88
C VAL A 57 3.64 8.27 -0.84
N LYS A 58 3.49 9.54 -0.45
CA LYS A 58 4.29 10.15 0.63
C LYS A 58 4.20 9.42 1.96
N LYS A 59 3.03 8.86 2.27
CA LYS A 59 2.77 8.19 3.56
C LYS A 59 3.22 6.73 3.55
N ILE A 60 3.60 6.19 2.40
CA ILE A 60 4.06 4.81 2.29
C ILE A 60 5.48 4.66 2.84
N PRO A 61 5.71 3.70 3.75
CA PRO A 61 7.06 3.35 4.15
C PRO A 61 7.84 2.75 2.96
N ALA A 62 9.05 3.25 2.69
CA ALA A 62 9.85 2.82 1.55
C ALA A 62 10.05 1.30 1.47
N TRP A 63 10.23 0.61 2.61
CA TRP A 63 10.41 -0.85 2.67
C TRP A 63 9.22 -1.64 2.09
N LEU A 64 8.03 -1.03 2.03
CA LEU A 64 6.83 -1.66 1.52
C LEU A 64 6.92 -1.89 0.01
N LEU A 65 7.54 -0.98 -0.73
CA LEU A 65 7.77 -1.09 -2.18
C LEU A 65 8.75 -2.22 -2.54
N TRP A 66 9.70 -2.49 -1.65
CA TRP A 66 10.71 -3.54 -1.83
C TRP A 66 10.24 -4.92 -1.36
N THR A 67 9.15 -5.00 -0.58
CA THR A 67 8.64 -6.25 -0.03
C THR A 67 7.91 -7.06 -1.12
N PRO A 68 8.32 -8.31 -1.42
CA PRO A 68 7.56 -9.20 -2.29
C PRO A 68 6.18 -9.51 -1.69
N PRO A 69 5.07 -9.47 -2.46
CA PRO A 69 3.73 -9.75 -1.96
C PRO A 69 3.62 -11.13 -1.30
N THR A 70 4.36 -12.11 -1.81
CA THR A 70 4.47 -13.46 -1.27
C THR A 70 5.04 -13.50 0.15
N LEU A 71 5.92 -12.57 0.51
CA LEU A 71 6.49 -12.48 1.87
C LEU A 71 5.48 -11.98 2.90
N LEU A 72 4.43 -11.22 2.50
CA LEU A 72 3.36 -10.87 3.44
C LEU A 72 2.49 -12.06 3.80
N LYS A 73 2.20 -12.97 2.85
CA LYS A 73 1.55 -14.25 3.15
C LYS A 73 2.36 -15.07 4.14
N ILE A 74 3.69 -15.11 3.96
CA ILE A 74 4.59 -15.84 4.85
C ILE A 74 4.59 -15.21 6.24
N ARG A 75 4.65 -13.87 6.36
CA ARG A 75 4.51 -13.18 7.65
C ARG A 75 3.17 -13.45 8.33
N LYS A 76 2.06 -13.56 7.58
CA LYS A 76 0.76 -13.96 8.14
C LYS A 76 0.75 -15.43 8.61
N ARG A 77 1.44 -16.33 7.89
CA ARG A 77 1.50 -17.77 8.19
C ARG A 77 2.44 -18.16 9.33
N LEU A 78 3.53 -17.43 9.54
CA LEU A 78 4.50 -17.70 10.62
C LEU A 78 4.02 -17.25 12.02
N LYS A 79 2.79 -16.76 12.15
CA LYS A 79 2.16 -16.33 13.41
C LYS A 79 1.27 -17.42 14.05
N HIS A 80 1.63 -18.69 13.89
CA HIS A 80 1.01 -19.82 14.58
C HIS A 80 2.00 -20.45 15.55
#